data_AF-A0A6B4G1B2-F1
#
_entry.id   AF-A0A6B4G1B2-F1
#
_cell.length_a   1.000
_cell.length_b   1.000
_cell.length_c   1.000
_cell.angle_alpha   90.00
_cell.angle_beta   90.00
_cell.angle_gamma   90.00
#
_symmetry.space_group_name_H-M   'P 1'
#
loop_
_entity.id
_entity.type
_entity.pdbx_description
1 polymer ?
#
loop_
_entity_poly.entity_id
_entity_poly.type
_entity_poly.pdbx_seq_one_letter_code
_entity_poly.pdbx_strand_id
1 'polypeptide(L)'
;MEKETILTIPPFIPKYDSEKKYGYEGKKGENLEKLLYETSHGYCMYCYSKIDIDSKKIGHLEHSVEKKHITKLKECTPNIGLACPKCNLSFKKIGDTIDIFTDSQKEKFVEHICDQEKCNKECKEYRDLKKIYLKRRNIILQPLGLKINKKQYLIQYNLLKLEFEPSSAIDYSEKQKTFIKNHIDKFNLNDSEYRTKELLKFCEDVINGDIYLRRKKYNNYIVDIFMDKIEGMNQNNRLKFCKLIYIIGKMRRII
;
A
#
# COMPACT_ATOMS: atom_id res chain seq x y z
N MET A 1 25.06 0.87 -9.40
CA MET A 1 24.36 -0.39 -9.71
C MET A 1 23.25 -0.75 -8.71
N GLU A 2 23.50 -1.15 -7.45
CA GLU A 2 22.39 -1.61 -6.57
C GLU A 2 21.27 -0.57 -6.34
N LYS A 3 21.62 0.71 -6.16
CA LYS A 3 20.61 1.78 -6.01
C LYS A 3 19.76 1.98 -7.27
N GLU A 4 20.26 1.63 -8.46
CA GLU A 4 19.55 1.82 -9.73
C GLU A 4 18.51 0.71 -9.97
N THR A 5 18.69 -0.44 -9.34
CA THR A 5 17.81 -1.61 -9.51
C THR A 5 16.73 -1.75 -8.44
N ILE A 6 16.62 -0.79 -7.52
CA ILE A 6 15.59 -0.78 -6.47
C ILE A 6 14.55 0.31 -6.75
N LEU A 7 13.27 -0.03 -6.69
CA LEU A 7 12.16 0.92 -6.68
C LEU A 7 11.63 1.06 -5.26
N THR A 8 11.86 2.21 -4.65
CA THR A 8 11.30 2.53 -3.34
C THR A 8 9.84 2.91 -3.49
N ILE A 9 8.95 2.23 -2.76
CA ILE A 9 7.52 2.56 -2.78
C ILE A 9 7.26 3.61 -1.70
N PRO A 10 6.79 4.82 -2.06
CA PRO A 10 6.50 5.85 -1.09
C PRO A 10 5.29 5.47 -0.21
N PRO A 11 5.24 5.95 1.05
CA PRO A 11 4.07 5.78 1.90
C PRO A 11 2.90 6.63 1.40
N PHE A 12 1.67 6.14 1.59
CA PHE A 12 0.45 6.84 1.21
C PHE A 12 -0.03 7.79 2.30
N ILE A 13 0.63 8.94 2.46
CA ILE A 13 0.31 9.88 3.53
C ILE A 13 -0.75 10.91 3.07
N PRO A 14 -2.01 10.84 3.55
CA PRO A 14 -3.04 11.78 3.13
C PRO A 14 -2.77 13.17 3.71
N LYS A 15 -3.03 14.21 2.91
CA LYS A 15 -2.96 15.61 3.33
C LYS A 15 -4.38 16.14 3.51
N TYR A 16 -4.84 16.14 4.76
CA TYR A 16 -6.19 16.57 5.10
C TYR A 16 -6.35 18.10 5.02
N ASP A 17 -7.48 18.55 4.49
CA ASP A 17 -7.89 19.95 4.43
C ASP A 17 -8.58 20.34 5.75
N SER A 18 -8.19 21.48 6.35
CA SER A 18 -8.76 21.93 7.63
C SER A 18 -10.22 22.32 7.54
N GLU A 19 -10.68 22.69 6.34
CA GLU A 19 -12.05 23.17 6.09
C GLU A 19 -13.01 22.02 5.74
N LYS A 20 -12.49 20.79 5.59
CA LYS A 20 -13.30 19.61 5.26
C LYS A 20 -13.39 18.65 6.43
N LYS A 21 -14.55 18.01 6.54
CA LYS A 21 -14.80 16.89 7.44
C LYS A 21 -14.57 15.57 6.69
N TYR A 22 -14.01 14.62 7.42
CA TYR A 22 -13.66 13.29 6.92
C TYR A 22 -14.22 12.21 7.85
N GLY A 23 -14.55 11.05 7.28
CA GLY A 23 -15.10 9.91 8.01
C GLY A 23 -15.52 8.81 7.03
N TYR A 24 -16.42 7.92 7.44
CA TYR A 24 -16.79 6.76 6.61
C TYR A 24 -18.10 6.94 5.84
N GLU A 25 -19.12 7.55 6.45
CA GLU A 25 -20.46 7.64 5.85
C GLU A 25 -20.83 9.02 5.32
N GLY A 26 -21.77 9.08 4.36
CA GLY A 26 -22.30 10.33 3.82
C GLY A 26 -21.23 11.24 3.23
N LYS A 27 -21.41 12.56 3.35
CA LYS A 27 -20.54 13.54 2.69
C LYS A 27 -19.07 13.48 3.13
N LYS A 28 -18.84 13.18 4.41
CA LYS A 28 -17.50 12.98 4.98
C LYS A 28 -16.81 11.74 4.40
N GLY A 29 -17.57 10.69 4.10
CA GLY A 29 -17.11 9.49 3.38
C GLY A 29 -16.67 9.81 1.96
N GLU A 30 -17.49 10.53 1.19
CA GLU A 30 -17.15 10.98 -0.17
C GLU A 30 -15.86 11.83 -0.19
N ASN A 31 -15.73 12.75 0.76
CA ASN A 31 -14.54 13.59 0.90
C ASN A 31 -13.29 12.74 1.17
N LEU A 32 -13.40 11.76 2.06
CA LEU A 32 -12.29 10.88 2.41
C LEU A 32 -11.91 9.96 1.26
N GLU A 33 -12.89 9.37 0.58
CA GLU A 33 -12.65 8.55 -0.61
C GLU A 33 -11.91 9.34 -1.68
N LYS A 34 -12.38 10.56 -2.00
CA LYS A 34 -11.71 11.43 -2.97
C LYS A 34 -10.25 11.69 -2.58
N LEU A 35 -10.00 12.08 -1.31
CA LEU A 35 -8.66 12.33 -0.80
C LEU A 35 -7.76 11.08 -0.90
N LEU A 36 -8.28 9.90 -0.57
CA LEU A 36 -7.49 8.67 -0.60
C LEU A 36 -7.19 8.20 -2.03
N TYR A 37 -8.09 8.43 -2.98
CA TYR A 37 -7.84 8.22 -4.40
C TYR A 37 -6.73 9.13 -4.93
N GLU A 38 -6.76 10.41 -4.55
CA GLU A 38 -5.70 11.37 -4.88
C GLU A 38 -4.36 10.96 -4.23
N THR A 39 -4.38 10.60 -2.95
CA THR A 39 -3.21 10.19 -2.16
C THR A 39 -2.55 8.92 -2.72
N SER A 40 -3.35 7.96 -3.18
CA SER A 40 -2.87 6.68 -3.72
C SER A 40 -2.64 6.70 -5.22
N HIS A 41 -2.87 7.84 -5.88
CA HIS A 41 -2.84 7.99 -7.33
C HIS A 41 -3.76 7.01 -8.09
N GLY A 42 -4.82 6.52 -7.43
CA GLY A 42 -5.75 5.54 -8.00
C GLY A 42 -5.29 4.09 -7.90
N TYR A 43 -4.38 3.76 -6.99
CA TYR A 43 -3.89 2.40 -6.74
C TYR A 43 -4.28 1.89 -5.35
N CYS A 44 -4.43 0.57 -5.20
CA CYS A 44 -4.66 -0.07 -3.91
C CYS A 44 -3.46 0.17 -2.99
N MET A 45 -3.71 0.59 -1.74
CA MET A 45 -2.63 0.89 -0.80
C MET A 45 -1.89 -0.36 -0.27
N TYR A 46 -2.42 -1.57 -0.48
CA TYR A 46 -1.79 -2.82 -0.05
C TYR A 46 -1.07 -3.56 -1.18
N CYS A 47 -1.71 -3.69 -2.35
CA CYS A 47 -1.16 -4.48 -3.47
C CYS A 47 -0.77 -3.66 -4.70
N TYR A 48 -0.92 -2.33 -4.64
CA TYR A 48 -0.49 -1.41 -5.68
C TYR A 48 -1.19 -1.59 -7.03
N SER A 49 -2.21 -2.45 -7.10
CA SER A 49 -3.03 -2.66 -8.30
C SER A 49 -3.95 -1.46 -8.53
N LYS A 50 -4.19 -1.11 -9.79
CA LYS A 50 -5.03 0.02 -10.15
C LYS A 50 -6.49 -0.21 -9.73
N ILE A 51 -7.11 0.82 -9.14
CA ILE A 51 -8.49 0.81 -8.64
C ILE A 51 -9.31 2.03 -9.12
N ASP A 52 -8.70 2.86 -9.97
CA ASP A 52 -9.36 3.87 -10.80
C ASP A 52 -9.20 3.44 -12.25
N ILE A 53 -10.23 2.83 -12.82
CA ILE A 53 -10.18 2.19 -14.15
C ILE A 53 -11.32 2.75 -14.97
N ASP A 54 -11.00 3.38 -16.11
CA ASP A 54 -12.03 3.91 -17.02
C ASP A 54 -13.03 4.84 -16.30
N SER A 55 -12.50 5.76 -15.48
CA SER A 55 -13.28 6.65 -14.60
C SER A 55 -14.15 5.94 -13.55
N LYS A 56 -14.04 4.61 -13.39
CA LYS A 56 -14.73 3.83 -12.38
C LYS A 56 -13.82 3.62 -11.18
N LYS A 57 -14.28 4.11 -10.04
CA LYS A 57 -13.65 3.94 -8.73
C LYS A 57 -14.12 2.63 -8.09
N ILE A 58 -13.30 1.59 -8.16
CA ILE A 58 -13.62 0.25 -7.66
C ILE A 58 -13.00 -0.08 -6.28
N GLY A 59 -12.28 0.88 -5.70
CA GLY A 59 -11.65 0.78 -4.39
C GLY A 59 -12.66 0.95 -3.27
N HIS A 60 -12.38 0.38 -2.12
CA HIS A 60 -13.23 0.45 -0.94
C HIS A 60 -12.53 1.23 0.16
N LEU A 61 -13.28 2.09 0.86
CA LEU A 61 -12.87 2.56 2.19
C LEU A 61 -12.73 1.34 3.12
N GLU A 62 -11.54 1.17 3.67
CA GLU A 62 -11.12 -0.01 4.41
C GLU A 62 -10.65 0.38 5.81
N HIS A 63 -11.07 -0.36 6.84
CA HIS A 63 -10.75 -0.07 8.24
C HIS A 63 -9.50 -0.83 8.69
N SER A 64 -8.34 -0.18 8.75
CA SER A 64 -7.04 -0.74 9.16
C SER A 64 -7.14 -1.74 10.32
N VAL A 65 -7.70 -1.29 11.45
CA VAL A 65 -8.20 -2.12 12.55
C VAL A 65 -9.69 -2.33 12.32
N GLU A 66 -10.10 -3.59 12.25
CA GLU A 66 -11.47 -3.97 11.90
C GLU A 66 -12.49 -3.42 12.90
N LYS A 67 -13.48 -2.69 12.39
CA LYS A 67 -14.55 -2.05 13.19
C LYS A 67 -15.42 -3.04 13.98
N LYS A 68 -15.40 -4.33 13.62
CA LYS A 68 -16.10 -5.38 14.37
C LYS A 68 -15.58 -5.53 15.80
N HIS A 69 -14.31 -5.20 16.03
CA HIS A 69 -13.70 -5.29 17.36
C HIS A 69 -14.15 -4.14 18.26
N ILE A 70 -14.30 -2.93 17.68
CA ILE A 70 -14.75 -1.72 18.38
C ILE A 70 -15.50 -0.82 17.39
N THR A 71 -16.82 -0.68 17.54
CA THR A 71 -17.69 0.05 16.59
C THR A 71 -17.25 1.50 16.34
N LYS A 72 -16.72 2.18 17.37
CA LYS A 72 -16.23 3.57 17.28
C LYS A 72 -15.10 3.75 16.25
N LEU A 73 -14.37 2.70 15.91
CA LEU A 73 -13.35 2.71 14.86
C LEU A 73 -13.92 2.95 13.45
N LYS A 74 -15.23 2.72 13.25
CA LYS A 74 -15.91 2.93 11.97
C LYS A 74 -15.73 4.35 11.45
N GLU A 75 -15.75 5.35 12.32
CA GLU A 75 -15.63 6.77 11.98
C GLU A 75 -14.27 7.36 12.35
N CYS A 76 -13.31 6.53 12.73
CA CYS A 76 -11.96 6.99 13.03
C CYS A 76 -11.18 7.22 11.72
N THR A 77 -11.12 8.45 11.23
CA THR A 77 -10.47 8.79 9.95
C THR A 77 -9.03 8.25 9.79
N PRO A 78 -8.13 8.32 10.80
CA PRO A 78 -6.79 7.71 10.70
C PRO A 78 -6.79 6.17 10.57
N ASN A 79 -7.92 5.52 10.87
CA ASN A 79 -8.13 4.08 10.72
C ASN A 79 -8.67 3.71 9.33
N ILE A 80 -8.93 4.66 8.44
CA ILE A 80 -9.56 4.40 7.15
C ILE A 80 -8.56 4.62 6.01
N GLY A 81 -8.28 3.56 5.27
CA GLY A 81 -7.47 3.55 4.05
C GLY A 81 -8.29 3.21 2.81
N LEU A 82 -7.61 3.01 1.69
CA LEU A 82 -8.21 2.64 0.41
C LEU A 82 -7.58 1.36 -0.13
N ALA A 83 -8.42 0.37 -0.40
CA ALA A 83 -7.97 -0.96 -0.84
C ALA A 83 -8.84 -1.50 -1.97
N CYS A 84 -8.27 -2.36 -2.83
CA CYS A 84 -9.06 -3.10 -3.81
C CYS A 84 -9.97 -4.13 -3.12
N PRO A 85 -11.05 -4.61 -3.78
CA PRO A 85 -11.96 -5.58 -3.21
C PRO A 85 -11.27 -6.85 -2.72
N LYS A 86 -10.29 -7.40 -3.46
CA LYS A 86 -9.55 -8.60 -3.07
C LYS A 86 -8.75 -8.40 -1.77
N CYS A 87 -8.06 -7.26 -1.64
CA CYS A 87 -7.29 -6.95 -0.43
C CYS A 87 -8.20 -6.75 0.79
N ASN A 88 -9.27 -5.96 0.64
CA ASN A 88 -10.18 -5.63 1.73
C ASN A 88 -11.06 -6.82 2.16
N LEU A 89 -11.66 -7.52 1.18
CA LEU A 89 -12.67 -8.54 1.45
C LEU A 89 -12.07 -9.94 1.71
N SER A 90 -10.87 -10.22 1.21
CA SER A 90 -10.23 -11.54 1.32
C SER A 90 -8.92 -11.46 2.09
N PHE A 91 -7.85 -10.95 1.47
CA PHE A 91 -6.48 -11.10 2.00
C PHE A 91 -6.31 -10.55 3.39
N LYS A 92 -6.82 -9.35 3.66
CA LYS A 92 -6.73 -8.75 4.99
C LYS A 92 -7.44 -9.60 6.04
N LYS A 93 -8.61 -10.16 5.72
CA LYS A 93 -9.45 -10.94 6.65
C LYS A 93 -8.88 -12.31 7.01
N ILE A 94 -7.89 -12.80 6.25
CA ILE A 94 -7.21 -14.06 6.59
C ILE A 94 -6.61 -13.96 7.99
N GLY A 95 -6.99 -14.88 8.88
CA GLY A 95 -6.56 -14.91 10.29
C GLY A 95 -7.23 -13.87 11.20
N ASP A 96 -8.31 -13.21 10.76
CA ASP A 96 -9.13 -12.30 11.58
C ASP A 96 -10.30 -13.04 12.25
N THR A 97 -10.05 -14.21 12.84
CA THR A 97 -11.12 -15.05 13.41
C THR A 97 -11.29 -14.89 14.92
N ILE A 98 -10.39 -14.17 15.58
CA ILE A 98 -10.31 -14.07 17.05
C ILE A 98 -10.39 -12.62 17.47
N ASP A 99 -11.10 -12.35 18.56
CA ASP A 99 -11.10 -11.03 19.20
C ASP A 99 -9.68 -10.68 19.70
N ILE A 100 -9.22 -9.51 19.28
CA ILE A 100 -7.84 -9.08 19.48
C ILE A 100 -7.66 -8.35 20.80
N PHE A 101 -8.71 -7.71 21.32
CA PHE A 101 -8.65 -6.78 22.43
C PHE A 101 -9.40 -7.31 23.65
N THR A 102 -8.88 -7.02 24.83
CA THR A 102 -9.61 -7.25 26.09
C THR A 102 -10.69 -6.18 26.27
N ASP A 103 -11.73 -6.44 27.07
CA ASP A 103 -12.81 -5.47 27.26
C ASP A 103 -12.33 -4.13 27.83
N SER A 104 -11.43 -4.17 28.82
CA SER A 104 -10.76 -2.95 29.34
C SER A 104 -10.02 -2.14 28.26
N GLN A 105 -9.46 -2.79 27.23
CA GLN A 105 -8.80 -2.08 26.12
C GLN A 105 -9.83 -1.44 25.18
N LYS A 106 -10.97 -2.09 24.97
CA LYS A 106 -12.08 -1.56 24.18
C LYS A 106 -12.73 -0.37 24.89
N GLU A 107 -13.06 -0.52 26.16
CA GLU A 107 -13.65 0.53 27.01
C GLU A 107 -12.80 1.80 27.01
N LYS A 108 -11.49 1.66 27.25
CA LYS A 108 -10.56 2.80 27.21
C LYS A 108 -10.61 3.60 25.89
N PHE A 109 -10.80 2.93 24.76
CA PHE A 109 -10.94 3.63 23.47
C PHE A 109 -12.34 4.23 23.27
N VAL A 110 -13.38 3.54 23.75
CA VAL A 110 -14.77 4.00 23.68
C VAL A 110 -14.98 5.25 24.52
N GLU A 111 -14.40 5.33 25.72
CA GLU A 111 -14.51 6.48 26.63
C GLU A 111 -13.71 7.70 26.17
N HIS A 112 -12.68 7.50 25.34
CA HIS A 112 -11.83 8.60 24.86
C HIS A 112 -12.61 9.61 24.01
N ILE A 113 -12.67 10.87 24.46
CA ILE A 113 -13.35 11.94 23.72
C ILE A 113 -12.50 12.31 22.49
N CYS A 114 -13.09 12.14 21.30
CA CYS A 114 -12.45 12.42 20.02
C CYS A 114 -13.36 13.31 19.18
N ASP A 115 -12.82 14.37 18.59
CA ASP A 115 -13.50 15.19 17.58
C ASP A 115 -13.49 14.45 16.23
N GLN A 116 -14.28 13.37 16.15
CA GLN A 116 -14.24 12.38 15.07
C GLN A 116 -14.18 13.00 13.66
N GLU A 117 -14.92 14.10 13.44
CA GLU A 117 -15.06 14.74 12.14
C GLU A 117 -13.87 15.62 11.72
N LYS A 118 -13.12 16.15 12.70
CA LYS A 118 -11.87 16.90 12.48
C LYS A 118 -10.62 16.09 12.79
N CYS A 119 -10.79 14.85 13.27
CA CYS A 119 -9.69 13.96 13.60
C CYS A 119 -8.93 13.55 12.32
N ASN A 120 -7.70 14.02 12.18
CA ASN A 120 -6.86 13.76 11.01
C ASN A 120 -5.48 13.17 11.35
N LYS A 121 -5.25 12.85 12.63
CA LYS A 121 -3.98 12.32 13.16
C LYS A 121 -4.26 11.19 14.16
N GLU A 122 -3.34 10.23 14.25
CA GLU A 122 -3.45 9.14 15.22
C GLU A 122 -3.35 9.67 16.67
N CYS A 123 -4.43 9.54 17.44
CA CYS A 123 -4.40 9.80 18.88
C CYS A 123 -3.61 8.72 19.64
N LYS A 124 -3.34 8.94 20.93
CA LYS A 124 -2.58 7.97 21.75
C LYS A 124 -3.32 6.63 21.85
N GLU A 125 -4.63 6.69 22.04
CA GLU A 125 -5.54 5.57 22.25
C GLU A 125 -5.61 4.69 21.00
N TYR A 126 -5.74 5.30 19.82
CA TYR A 126 -5.67 4.57 18.56
C TYR A 126 -4.29 3.95 18.32
N ARG A 127 -3.20 4.66 18.64
CA ARG A 127 -1.83 4.10 18.53
C ARG A 127 -1.63 2.89 19.44
N ASP A 128 -2.23 2.88 20.62
CA ASP A 128 -2.12 1.76 21.55
C ASP A 128 -2.90 0.54 21.04
N LEU A 129 -4.12 0.72 20.51
CA LEU A 129 -4.86 -0.35 19.82
C LEU A 129 -4.08 -0.90 18.62
N LYS A 130 -3.56 0.01 17.78
CA LYS A 130 -2.75 -0.35 16.61
C LYS A 130 -1.58 -1.25 17.00
N LYS A 131 -0.84 -0.93 18.07
CA LYS A 131 0.27 -1.77 18.56
C LYS A 131 -0.18 -3.19 18.92
N ILE A 132 -1.32 -3.34 19.60
CA ILE A 132 -1.86 -4.66 20.00
C ILE A 132 -2.27 -5.44 18.75
N TYR A 133 -2.98 -4.80 17.82
CA TYR A 133 -3.42 -5.39 16.56
C TYR A 133 -2.24 -5.88 15.70
N LEU A 134 -1.20 -5.06 15.58
CA LEU A 134 -0.01 -5.36 14.80
C LEU A 134 0.75 -6.58 15.33
N LYS A 135 0.81 -6.79 16.65
CA LYS A 135 1.45 -7.97 17.25
C LYS A 135 0.83 -9.28 16.79
N ARG A 136 -0.47 -9.27 16.44
CA ARG A 136 -1.18 -10.47 15.98
C ARG A 136 -1.25 -10.57 14.47
N ARG A 137 -1.36 -9.43 13.77
CA ARG A 137 -1.73 -9.43 12.34
C ARG A 137 -0.55 -9.31 11.38
N ASN A 138 0.59 -8.76 11.81
CA ASN A 138 1.79 -8.61 10.97
C ASN A 138 1.53 -7.90 9.62
N ILE A 139 0.77 -6.80 9.65
CA ILE A 139 0.42 -6.02 8.45
C ILE A 139 0.90 -4.58 8.64
N ILE A 140 1.58 -4.01 7.64
CA ILE A 140 1.73 -2.55 7.54
C ILE A 140 0.35 -1.94 7.25
N LEU A 141 -0.22 -1.25 8.24
CA LEU A 141 -1.55 -0.65 8.16
C LEU A 141 -1.53 0.64 7.32
N GLN A 142 -2.55 0.83 6.49
CA GLN A 142 -2.72 1.99 5.61
C GLN A 142 -3.84 2.92 6.13
N PRO A 143 -3.78 4.24 5.90
CA PRO A 143 -2.90 4.93 4.94
C PRO A 143 -1.56 5.39 5.53
N LEU A 144 -1.48 5.59 6.85
CA LEU A 144 -0.32 6.25 7.49
C LEU A 144 0.95 5.39 7.59
N GLY A 145 0.89 4.12 7.17
CA GLY A 145 1.98 3.16 7.29
C GLY A 145 2.28 2.78 8.74
N LEU A 146 3.52 2.34 8.97
CA LEU A 146 4.01 1.90 10.28
C LEU A 146 5.38 2.49 10.61
N LYS A 147 5.49 3.09 11.80
CA LYS A 147 6.75 3.58 12.37
C LYS A 147 6.91 3.08 13.80
N ILE A 148 7.96 2.31 14.06
CA ILE A 148 8.30 1.78 15.39
C ILE A 148 9.74 2.15 15.70
N ASN A 149 10.01 2.73 16.87
CA ASN A 149 11.36 3.14 17.30
C ASN A 149 12.10 3.98 16.24
N LYS A 150 11.40 4.99 15.69
CA LYS A 150 11.86 5.87 14.60
C LYS A 150 12.11 5.21 13.25
N LYS A 151 12.10 3.87 13.14
CA LYS A 151 12.20 3.14 11.88
C LYS A 151 10.82 3.04 11.21
N GLN A 152 10.71 3.53 10.00
CA GLN A 152 9.54 3.30 9.15
C GLN A 152 9.62 1.90 8.55
N TYR A 153 8.49 1.22 8.38
CA TYR A 153 8.44 -0.10 7.77
C TYR A 153 8.01 0.08 6.32
N LEU A 154 8.94 -0.12 5.41
CA LEU A 154 8.82 0.17 3.99
C LEU A 154 9.07 -1.08 3.16
N ILE A 155 8.33 -1.18 2.06
CA ILE A 155 8.51 -2.20 1.02
C ILE A 155 9.18 -1.53 -0.18
N GLN A 156 10.05 -2.27 -0.85
CA GLN A 156 10.63 -1.89 -2.13
C GLN A 156 10.40 -2.99 -3.16
N TYR A 157 10.52 -2.67 -4.44
CA TYR A 157 10.52 -3.64 -5.52
C TYR A 157 11.92 -3.77 -6.11
N ASN A 158 12.45 -4.98 -6.14
CA ASN A 158 13.79 -5.29 -6.65
C ASN A 158 13.71 -5.70 -8.12
N LEU A 159 14.29 -4.90 -9.02
CA LEU A 159 14.22 -5.11 -10.47
C LEU A 159 15.01 -6.32 -10.97
N LEU A 160 16.00 -6.80 -10.21
CA LEU A 160 16.80 -7.99 -10.57
C LEU A 160 16.17 -9.29 -10.07
N LYS A 161 15.44 -9.22 -8.95
CA LYS A 161 14.67 -10.35 -8.43
C LYS A 161 13.24 -10.40 -8.99
N LEU A 162 12.73 -9.26 -9.43
CA LEU A 162 11.35 -9.00 -9.80
C LEU A 162 10.37 -9.20 -8.64
N GLU A 163 10.79 -8.88 -7.42
CA GLU A 163 10.08 -9.20 -6.19
C GLU A 163 10.00 -7.98 -5.26
N PHE A 164 8.90 -7.91 -4.51
CA PHE A 164 8.75 -7.04 -3.36
C PHE A 164 9.59 -7.58 -2.19
N GLU A 165 10.33 -6.70 -1.52
CA GLU A 165 11.17 -7.05 -0.37
C GLU A 165 11.20 -5.93 0.68
N PRO A 166 11.61 -6.20 1.93
CA PRO A 166 11.84 -5.14 2.92
C PRO A 166 12.84 -4.12 2.40
N SER A 167 12.59 -2.83 2.63
CA SER A 167 13.46 -1.78 2.11
C SER A 167 14.89 -1.88 2.64
N SER A 168 15.89 -1.83 1.77
CA SER A 168 17.31 -1.79 2.15
C SER A 168 17.77 -0.40 2.62
N ALA A 169 16.92 0.64 2.50
CA ALA A 169 17.22 1.98 3.00
C ALA A 169 17.17 2.08 4.54
N ILE A 170 16.63 1.05 5.21
CA ILE A 170 16.49 1.00 6.65
C ILE A 170 17.11 -0.31 7.13
N ASP A 171 18.02 -0.20 8.10
CA ASP A 171 18.60 -1.36 8.76
C ASP A 171 17.53 -2.03 9.65
N TYR A 172 16.95 -3.12 9.19
CA TYR A 172 15.95 -3.90 9.91
C TYR A 172 16.60 -5.12 10.57
N SER A 173 16.21 -5.43 11.80
CA SER A 173 16.51 -6.74 12.38
C SER A 173 15.75 -7.86 11.66
N GLU A 174 16.17 -9.12 11.83
CA GLU A 174 15.49 -10.25 11.18
C GLU A 174 14.01 -10.37 11.56
N LYS A 175 13.65 -10.05 12.81
CA LYS A 175 12.25 -9.98 13.24
C LYS A 175 11.46 -8.91 12.47
N GLN A 176 12.09 -7.75 12.22
CA GLN A 176 11.46 -6.66 11.47
C GLN A 176 11.32 -6.99 9.98
N LYS A 177 12.34 -7.60 9.37
CA LYS A 177 12.25 -8.12 8.00
C LYS A 177 11.15 -9.16 7.88
N THR A 178 11.06 -10.09 8.84
CA THR A 178 10.00 -11.12 8.89
C THR A 178 8.61 -10.49 8.97
N PHE A 179 8.43 -9.45 9.79
CA PHE A 179 7.17 -8.72 9.83
C PHE A 179 6.77 -8.16 8.45
N ILE A 180 7.71 -7.55 7.72
CA ILE A 180 7.44 -6.97 6.39
C ILE A 180 7.18 -8.08 5.35
N LYS A 181 7.94 -9.19 5.41
CA LYS A 181 7.71 -10.38 4.57
C LYS A 181 6.31 -10.95 4.79
N ASN A 182 5.87 -11.08 6.05
CA ASN A 182 4.50 -11.53 6.36
C ASN A 182 3.43 -10.64 5.72
N HIS A 183 3.66 -9.32 5.62
CA HIS A 183 2.75 -8.44 4.88
C HIS A 183 2.77 -8.74 3.37
N ILE A 184 3.97 -8.85 2.78
CA ILE A 184 4.17 -9.18 1.35
C ILE A 184 3.44 -10.48 1.00
N ASP A 185 3.61 -11.51 1.83
CA ASP A 185 2.99 -12.82 1.67
C ASP A 185 1.48 -12.73 1.87
N LYS A 186 1.00 -11.98 2.88
CA LYS A 186 -0.44 -11.85 3.14
C LYS A 186 -1.21 -11.26 1.96
N PHE A 187 -0.60 -10.33 1.23
CA PHE A 187 -1.21 -9.71 0.05
C PHE A 187 -0.74 -10.33 -1.26
N ASN A 188 -0.06 -11.47 -1.21
CA ASN A 188 0.38 -12.25 -2.36
C ASN A 188 1.19 -11.43 -3.39
N LEU A 189 2.01 -10.48 -2.93
CA LEU A 189 2.67 -9.54 -3.85
C LEU A 189 3.72 -10.22 -4.75
N ASN A 190 4.33 -11.31 -4.27
CA ASN A 190 5.33 -12.12 -4.99
C ASN A 190 4.79 -13.47 -5.46
N ASP A 191 3.51 -13.76 -5.18
CA ASP A 191 2.89 -15.04 -5.51
C ASP A 191 2.83 -15.27 -7.01
N SER A 192 2.96 -16.53 -7.46
CA SER A 192 2.99 -16.85 -8.91
C SER A 192 1.71 -16.49 -9.67
N GLU A 193 0.55 -16.55 -9.01
CA GLU A 193 -0.76 -16.23 -9.58
C GLU A 193 -1.04 -14.72 -9.50
N TYR A 194 -0.73 -14.09 -8.36
CA TYR A 194 -1.13 -12.71 -8.09
C TYR A 194 -0.05 -11.65 -8.39
N ARG A 195 1.22 -12.03 -8.53
CA ARG A 195 2.29 -11.04 -8.78
C ARG A 195 2.03 -10.26 -10.05
N THR A 196 2.36 -8.97 -10.01
CA THR A 196 2.21 -8.12 -11.18
C THR A 196 3.20 -8.49 -12.29
N LYS A 197 2.69 -8.52 -13.53
CA LYS A 197 3.49 -8.65 -14.76
C LYS A 197 3.55 -7.34 -15.55
N GLU A 198 2.94 -6.27 -15.03
CA GLU A 198 2.76 -4.99 -15.73
C GLU A 198 4.10 -4.31 -16.04
N LEU A 199 5.10 -4.46 -15.17
CA LEU A 199 6.44 -3.94 -15.42
C LEU A 199 7.09 -4.63 -16.64
N LEU A 200 6.91 -5.94 -16.78
CA LEU A 200 7.46 -6.70 -17.90
C LEU A 200 6.75 -6.33 -19.21
N LYS A 201 5.43 -6.12 -19.15
CA LYS A 201 4.64 -5.58 -20.26
C LYS A 201 5.13 -4.18 -20.67
N PHE A 202 5.40 -3.29 -19.71
CA PHE A 202 6.00 -1.99 -19.99
C PHE A 202 7.35 -2.14 -20.71
N CYS A 203 8.23 -3.01 -20.19
CA CYS A 203 9.53 -3.25 -20.82
C CYS A 203 9.40 -3.80 -22.25
N GLU A 204 8.43 -4.69 -22.50
CA GLU A 204 8.11 -5.21 -23.83
C GLU A 204 7.64 -4.11 -24.78
N ASP A 205 6.72 -3.26 -24.35
CA ASP A 205 6.25 -2.10 -25.13
C ASP A 205 7.41 -1.18 -25.53
N VAL A 206 8.34 -0.89 -24.59
CA VAL A 206 9.57 -0.11 -24.86
C VAL A 206 10.46 -0.81 -25.91
N ILE A 207 10.64 -2.13 -25.79
CA ILE A 207 11.49 -2.91 -26.70
C ILE A 207 10.92 -2.91 -28.11
N ASN A 208 9.60 -2.99 -28.23
CA ASN A 208 8.88 -2.97 -29.50
C ASN A 208 8.75 -1.57 -30.11
N GLY A 209 9.25 -0.53 -29.42
CA GLY A 209 9.26 0.84 -29.92
C GLY A 209 7.93 1.58 -29.76
N ASP A 210 7.08 1.20 -28.79
CA ASP A 210 5.84 1.93 -28.50
C ASP A 210 6.17 3.39 -28.08
N ILE A 211 5.54 4.34 -28.78
CA ILE A 211 5.68 5.79 -28.55
C ILE A 211 4.61 6.35 -27.60
N TYR A 212 3.60 5.55 -27.21
CA TYR A 212 2.47 5.95 -26.38
C TYR A 212 2.61 5.53 -24.90
N LEU A 213 3.85 5.46 -24.40
CA LEU A 213 4.12 5.17 -22.99
C LEU A 213 3.70 6.36 -22.12
N ARG A 214 2.65 6.19 -21.30
CA ARG A 214 2.12 7.23 -20.41
C ARG A 214 1.88 6.67 -19.02
N ARG A 215 2.05 7.51 -17.99
CA ARG A 215 1.70 7.17 -16.59
C ARG A 215 0.26 6.69 -16.53
N LYS A 216 -0.03 5.79 -15.58
CA LYS A 216 -1.36 5.18 -15.38
C LYS A 216 -1.89 4.36 -16.56
N LYS A 217 -1.13 4.15 -17.66
CA LYS A 217 -1.50 3.18 -18.71
C LYS A 217 -1.55 1.75 -18.15
N TYR A 218 -0.64 1.45 -17.22
CA TYR A 218 -0.44 0.12 -16.65
C TYR A 218 -1.22 -0.04 -15.35
N ASN A 219 -1.54 -1.29 -15.03
CA ASN A 219 -2.44 -1.64 -13.92
C ASN A 219 -1.72 -1.81 -12.57
N ASN A 220 -0.48 -1.37 -12.44
CA ASN A 220 0.26 -1.43 -11.17
C ASN A 220 1.17 -0.22 -10.96
N TYR A 221 1.15 0.33 -9.74
CA TYR A 221 1.89 1.53 -9.38
C TYR A 221 3.41 1.38 -9.53
N ILE A 222 3.96 0.17 -9.44
CA ILE A 222 5.41 -0.03 -9.63
C ILE A 222 5.89 0.44 -11.01
N VAL A 223 5.00 0.42 -12.02
CA VAL A 223 5.33 0.89 -13.36
C VAL A 223 5.46 2.40 -13.38
N ASP A 224 4.56 3.13 -12.72
CA ASP A 224 4.67 4.59 -12.60
C ASP A 224 5.98 4.96 -11.86
N ILE A 225 6.33 4.25 -10.78
CA ILE A 225 7.61 4.47 -10.08
C ILE A 225 8.81 4.15 -10.98
N PHE A 226 8.73 3.10 -11.79
CA PHE A 226 9.78 2.74 -12.74
C PHE A 226 9.95 3.80 -13.84
N MET A 227 8.84 4.33 -14.37
CA MET A 227 8.85 5.42 -15.36
C MET A 227 9.59 6.64 -14.82
N ASP A 228 9.35 7.01 -13.56
CA ASP A 228 10.01 8.14 -12.91
C ASP A 228 11.52 7.90 -12.78
N LYS A 229 11.89 6.66 -12.48
CA LYS A 229 13.29 6.27 -12.34
C LYS A 229 14.08 6.37 -13.66
N ILE A 230 13.43 6.12 -14.79
CA ILE A 230 14.07 6.11 -16.11
C ILE A 230 13.77 7.37 -16.94
N GLU A 231 13.08 8.36 -16.37
CA GLU A 231 12.66 9.58 -17.06
C GLU A 231 13.86 10.35 -17.62
N GLY A 232 14.92 10.51 -16.83
CA GLY A 232 16.16 11.18 -17.24
C GLY A 232 17.13 10.34 -18.09
N MET A 233 16.81 9.08 -18.37
CA MET A 233 17.67 8.23 -19.20
C MET A 233 17.45 8.53 -20.70
N ASN A 234 18.55 8.57 -21.46
CA ASN A 234 18.44 8.58 -22.92
C ASN A 234 17.80 7.28 -23.44
N GLN A 235 17.31 7.33 -24.69
CA GLN A 235 16.57 6.21 -25.30
C GLN A 235 17.38 4.90 -25.33
N ASN A 236 18.67 4.96 -25.63
CA ASN A 236 19.53 3.77 -25.68
C ASN A 236 19.68 3.11 -24.30
N ASN A 237 19.89 3.89 -23.25
CA ASN A 237 20.00 3.39 -21.88
C ASN A 237 18.66 2.83 -21.38
N ARG A 238 17.55 3.52 -21.67
CA ARG A 238 16.20 3.06 -21.35
C ARG A 238 15.91 1.70 -22.00
N LEU A 239 16.22 1.56 -23.29
CA LEU A 239 16.06 0.32 -24.03
C LEU A 239 16.91 -0.82 -23.45
N LYS A 240 18.20 -0.57 -23.18
CA LYS A 240 19.09 -1.55 -22.54
C LYS A 240 18.57 -2.01 -21.18
N PHE A 241 18.08 -1.08 -20.37
CA PHE A 241 17.57 -1.40 -19.04
C PHE A 241 16.27 -2.22 -19.11
N CYS A 242 15.34 -1.84 -19.99
CA CYS A 242 14.11 -2.62 -20.22
C CYS A 242 14.41 -4.02 -20.77
N LYS A 243 15.37 -4.15 -21.68
CA LYS A 243 15.84 -5.46 -22.18
C LYS A 243 16.37 -6.35 -21.07
N LEU A 244 17.20 -5.80 -20.17
CA LEU A 244 17.72 -6.54 -19.02
C LEU A 244 16.60 -7.07 -18.13
N ILE A 245 15.66 -6.20 -17.73
CA ILE A 245 14.54 -6.56 -16.86
C ILE A 245 13.65 -7.62 -17.54
N TYR A 246 13.36 -7.45 -18.83
CA TYR A 246 12.55 -8.39 -19.59
C TYR A 246 13.21 -9.77 -19.74
N ILE A 247 14.51 -9.83 -20.02
CA ILE A 247 15.29 -11.09 -20.07
C ILE A 247 15.27 -11.79 -18.71
N ILE A 248 15.45 -11.05 -17.61
CA ILE A 248 15.33 -11.60 -16.26
C ILE A 248 13.93 -12.21 -16.04
N GLY A 249 12.87 -11.53 -16.50
CA GLY A 249 11.49 -12.03 -16.46
C GLY A 249 11.33 -13.38 -17.14
N LYS A 250 11.90 -13.55 -18.35
CA LYS A 250 11.91 -14.81 -19.10
C LYS A 250 12.71 -15.90 -18.40
N MET A 251 13.93 -15.59 -17.94
CA MET A 251 14.79 -16.55 -17.25
C MET A 251 14.14 -17.09 -15.97
N ARG A 252 13.38 -16.24 -15.26
CA ARG A 252 12.64 -16.59 -14.06
C ARG A 252 11.26 -17.19 -14.34
N ARG A 253 10.88 -17.38 -15.61
CA ARG A 253 9.57 -17.93 -16.04
C ARG A 253 8.36 -17.17 -15.47
N ILE A 254 8.48 -15.85 -15.31
CA ILE A 254 7.34 -14.99 -14.94
C ILE A 254 6.48 -14.69 -16.18
N ILE A 255 7.16 -14.55 -17.32
CA ILE A 255 6.64 -14.46 -18.69
C ILE A 255 7.35 -15.47 -19.58
#